data_AF-A0A847XEU1-F1
#
_entry.id   AF-A0A847XEU1-F1
#
_cell.length_a   1.000
_cell.length_b   1.000
_cell.length_c   1.000
_cell.angle_alpha   90.00
_cell.angle_beta   90.00
_cell.angle_gamma   90.00
#
_symmetry.space_group_name_H-M   'P 1'
#
loop_
_entity.id
_entity.type
_entity.pdbx_description
1 polymer ?
#
loop_
_entity_poly.entity_id
_entity_poly.type
_entity_poly.pdbx_seq_one_letter_code
_entity_poly.pdbx_strand_id
1 'polypeptide(L)'
;MKNSFHIKYFDKEKNKEIYLPLEKMVGILLALEIDINFQIETLKAQAIVLRTNLLKDSRSLGKDNRRYKIKPLEAYKEIWRNKYDENIEKINRAVKETEGIIITFNDKPIDAKYHLVCGGSTENAENVIDNQVDYLRRVLCNHCIGSPYWNNEKAFNIEEVEALLKARFPDIGENYNCEISGFIENVEKDEHGRVKFIKIGNKTFLGKELIELLDLDSTRFNIYPTGVKFVSIGKGHGLGLCQWGAEKMAQEGSNFMDILNYYYTGVHIRKVNLPCIKKPLLDKIIVIDPGHGGEDFGYRGVNIGLLEKDIVLELSLKLKKRLEELGAIIYLTRDRDQKILSDERIDKANQIRPDFFISIHMDYYPNSDMKGCEMFHFREDVESKKLGSYILENLKNKQVPVRGIKEGNFYIFRGVNVSSLLIELGYLSNSEEEIKFKDEKYINNLVNGIEEGILKYFRY
;
A
#
# COMPACT_ATOMS: atom_id res chain seq x y z
N MET A 1 -11.98 22.43 3.56
CA MET A 1 -11.60 21.02 3.42
C MET A 1 -11.13 20.52 4.79
N LYS A 2 -11.62 19.38 5.29
CA LYS A 2 -11.16 18.82 6.58
C LYS A 2 -9.68 18.41 6.47
N ASN A 3 -8.94 18.51 7.57
CA ASN A 3 -7.54 18.06 7.68
C ASN A 3 -7.46 16.53 7.64
N SER A 4 -7.59 15.93 6.46
CA SER A 4 -7.52 14.47 6.30
C SER A 4 -6.53 14.07 5.24
N PHE A 5 -5.84 12.95 5.45
CA PHE A 5 -5.08 12.28 4.40
C PHE A 5 -6.05 11.78 3.32
N HIS A 6 -5.70 11.97 2.06
CA HIS A 6 -6.52 11.57 0.93
C HIS A 6 -5.87 10.42 0.19
N ILE A 7 -6.72 9.49 -0.24
CA ILE A 7 -6.37 8.37 -1.09
C ILE A 7 -6.91 8.65 -2.49
N LYS A 8 -6.06 8.41 -3.48
CA LYS A 8 -6.40 8.43 -4.90
C LYS A 8 -6.96 7.08 -5.32
N TYR A 9 -8.02 7.04 -6.13
CA TYR A 9 -8.46 5.83 -6.81
C TYR A 9 -9.06 6.14 -8.18
N PHE A 10 -9.14 5.14 -9.06
CA PHE A 10 -9.74 5.27 -10.37
C PHE A 10 -11.19 4.76 -10.36
N ASP A 11 -12.15 5.64 -10.60
CA ASP A 11 -13.57 5.30 -10.75
C ASP A 11 -13.81 4.86 -12.20
N LYS A 12 -14.10 3.56 -12.38
CA LYS A 12 -14.31 2.95 -13.71
C LYS A 12 -15.59 3.44 -14.38
N GLU A 13 -16.64 3.74 -13.61
CA GLU A 13 -17.93 4.17 -14.18
C GLU A 13 -17.82 5.61 -14.70
N LYS A 14 -17.07 6.46 -14.00
CA LYS A 14 -16.85 7.85 -14.39
C LYS A 14 -15.60 8.07 -15.24
N ASN A 15 -14.83 7.02 -15.50
CA ASN A 15 -13.56 7.04 -16.23
C ASN A 15 -12.60 8.15 -15.77
N LYS A 16 -12.49 8.34 -14.45
CA LYS A 16 -11.68 9.43 -13.87
C LYS A 16 -11.06 9.08 -12.53
N GLU A 17 -9.98 9.78 -12.20
CA GLU A 17 -9.36 9.73 -10.89
C GLU A 17 -10.17 10.54 -9.88
N ILE A 18 -10.37 9.97 -8.69
CA ILE A 18 -11.07 10.60 -7.58
C ILE A 18 -10.20 10.54 -6.34
N TYR A 19 -10.20 11.64 -5.58
CA TYR A 19 -9.53 11.75 -4.29
C TYR A 19 -10.58 11.71 -3.18
N LEU A 20 -10.42 10.81 -2.23
CA LEU A 20 -11.30 10.69 -1.06
C LEU A 20 -10.48 10.68 0.23
N PRO A 21 -11.01 11.25 1.33
CA PRO A 21 -10.41 11.05 2.64
C PRO A 21 -10.22 9.56 2.95
N LEU A 22 -9.06 9.18 3.48
CA LEU A 22 -8.72 7.78 3.81
C LEU A 22 -9.82 7.10 4.61
N GLU A 23 -10.28 7.73 5.69
CA GLU A 23 -11.30 7.17 6.57
C GLU A 23 -12.64 6.96 5.86
N LYS A 24 -12.98 7.83 4.89
CA LYS A 24 -14.18 7.62 4.05
C LYS A 24 -14.01 6.41 3.14
N MET A 25 -12.82 6.20 2.58
CA MET A 25 -12.52 5.01 1.78
C MET A 25 -12.58 3.74 2.63
N VAL A 26 -12.02 3.75 3.84
CA VAL A 26 -12.09 2.63 4.78
C VAL A 26 -13.55 2.26 5.06
N GLY A 27 -14.43 3.24 5.32
CA GLY A 27 -15.86 2.98 5.54
C GLY A 27 -16.56 2.35 4.33
N ILE A 28 -16.24 2.80 3.12
CA ILE A 28 -16.79 2.22 1.88
C ILE A 28 -16.33 0.76 1.71
N LEU A 29 -15.03 0.49 1.88
CA LEU A 29 -14.50 -0.87 1.77
C LEU A 29 -15.03 -1.78 2.87
N LEU A 30 -15.25 -1.26 4.08
CA LEU A 30 -15.83 -2.04 5.17
C LEU A 30 -17.23 -2.55 4.82
N ALA A 31 -18.07 -1.71 4.20
CA ALA A 31 -19.39 -2.14 3.72
C ALA A 31 -19.36 -3.21 2.60
N LEU A 32 -18.23 -3.28 1.87
CA LEU A 32 -18.04 -4.22 0.77
C LEU A 32 -17.45 -5.56 1.22
N GLU A 33 -16.53 -5.53 2.18
CA GLU A 33 -15.61 -6.63 2.45
C GLU A 33 -16.03 -7.51 3.65
N ILE A 34 -16.94 -7.06 4.50
CA ILE A 34 -17.37 -7.81 5.69
C ILE A 34 -18.88 -7.71 5.93
N ASP A 35 -19.46 -8.74 6.56
CA ASP A 35 -20.85 -8.72 6.98
C ASP A 35 -21.07 -7.65 8.06
N ILE A 36 -21.90 -6.66 7.77
CA ILE A 36 -22.17 -5.53 8.66
C ILE A 36 -22.88 -5.95 9.97
N ASN A 37 -23.48 -7.13 10.00
CA ASN A 37 -24.11 -7.65 11.22
C ASN A 37 -23.09 -8.08 12.28
N PHE A 38 -21.82 -8.28 11.92
CA PHE A 38 -20.74 -8.66 12.83
C PHE A 38 -20.55 -7.65 13.98
N GLN A 39 -19.99 -8.09 15.09
CA GLN A 39 -19.72 -7.27 16.27
C GLN A 39 -18.84 -6.07 15.93
N ILE A 40 -19.02 -5.00 16.71
CA ILE A 40 -18.29 -3.75 16.46
C ILE A 40 -16.76 -3.96 16.53
N GLU A 41 -16.27 -4.82 17.41
CA GLU A 41 -14.84 -5.12 17.54
C GLU A 41 -14.29 -5.83 16.29
N THR A 42 -15.08 -6.69 15.65
CA THR A 42 -14.74 -7.33 14.37
C THR A 42 -14.69 -6.31 13.24
N LEU A 43 -15.65 -5.39 13.19
CA LEU A 43 -15.66 -4.30 12.22
C LEU A 43 -14.47 -3.35 12.41
N LYS A 44 -14.07 -3.08 13.66
CA LYS A 44 -12.86 -2.30 13.99
C LYS A 44 -11.59 -3.01 13.51
N ALA A 45 -11.46 -4.32 13.78
CA ALA A 45 -10.33 -5.11 13.31
C ALA A 45 -10.22 -5.08 11.77
N GLN A 46 -11.34 -5.30 11.07
CA GLN A 46 -11.38 -5.22 9.61
C GLN A 46 -11.07 -3.80 9.10
N ALA A 47 -11.57 -2.74 9.75
CA ALA A 47 -11.28 -1.36 9.38
C ALA A 47 -9.76 -1.05 9.46
N ILE A 48 -9.09 -1.53 10.51
CA ILE A 48 -7.63 -1.41 10.68
C ILE A 48 -6.88 -2.18 9.58
N VAL A 49 -7.31 -3.40 9.24
CA VAL A 49 -6.74 -4.19 8.15
C VAL A 49 -6.85 -3.46 6.81
N LEU A 50 -8.05 -2.94 6.48
CA LEU A 50 -8.30 -2.19 5.25
C LEU A 50 -7.47 -0.90 5.20
N ARG A 51 -7.40 -0.16 6.30
CA ARG A 51 -6.59 1.07 6.40
C ARG A 51 -5.09 0.78 6.21
N THR A 52 -4.59 -0.28 6.82
CA THR A 52 -3.20 -0.72 6.69
C THR A 52 -2.86 -1.02 5.24
N ASN A 53 -3.71 -1.76 4.54
CA ASN A 53 -3.51 -2.09 3.13
C ASN A 53 -3.58 -0.84 2.23
N LEU A 54 -4.52 0.06 2.46
CA LEU A 54 -4.61 1.34 1.72
C LEU A 54 -3.35 2.20 1.86
N LEU A 55 -2.74 2.20 3.05
CA LEU A 55 -1.50 2.96 3.31
C LEU A 55 -0.25 2.26 2.78
N LYS A 56 -0.21 0.93 2.82
CA LYS A 56 0.88 0.15 2.18
C LYS A 56 0.93 0.40 0.68
N ASP A 57 -0.22 0.48 0.03
CA ASP A 57 -0.35 0.60 -1.42
C ASP A 57 -0.42 2.07 -1.91
N SER A 58 -0.30 3.05 -1.01
CA SER A 58 -0.57 4.47 -1.30
C SER A 58 0.39 5.14 -2.30
N ARG A 59 1.51 4.48 -2.68
CA ARG A 59 2.35 4.95 -3.79
C ARG A 59 1.68 4.80 -5.17
N SER A 60 0.63 3.99 -5.29
CA SER A 60 -0.07 3.80 -6.56
C SER A 60 -1.34 2.97 -6.41
N LEU A 61 -2.46 3.60 -6.06
CA LEU A 61 -3.80 3.07 -6.42
C LEU A 61 -4.15 3.36 -7.90
N GLY A 62 -3.10 3.34 -8.74
CA GLY A 62 -3.07 3.61 -10.18
C GLY A 62 -2.39 2.49 -10.98
N LYS A 63 -2.31 1.26 -10.44
CA LYS A 63 -2.19 0.06 -11.26
C LYS A 63 -3.52 -0.67 -11.20
N ASP A 64 -4.19 -0.72 -12.35
CA ASP A 64 -5.41 -1.47 -12.66
C ASP A 64 -6.07 -2.10 -11.43
N ASN A 65 -6.86 -1.30 -10.72
CA ASN A 65 -7.44 -1.61 -9.41
C ASN A 65 -8.59 -2.62 -9.59
N ARG A 66 -8.33 -3.78 -10.23
CA ARG A 66 -9.29 -4.84 -10.52
C ARG A 66 -9.89 -5.46 -9.27
N ARG A 67 -9.31 -5.22 -8.09
CA ARG A 67 -9.78 -5.79 -6.82
C ARG A 67 -11.08 -5.19 -6.32
N TYR A 68 -11.29 -3.87 -6.44
CA TYR A 68 -12.44 -3.22 -5.81
C TYR A 68 -13.33 -2.53 -6.84
N LYS A 69 -14.54 -3.06 -7.04
CA LYS A 69 -15.65 -2.32 -7.64
C LYS A 69 -16.29 -1.45 -6.55
N ILE A 70 -15.70 -0.28 -6.33
CA ILE A 70 -16.12 0.64 -5.26
C ILE A 70 -17.52 1.15 -5.57
N LYS A 71 -18.45 0.93 -4.62
CA LYS A 71 -19.79 1.52 -4.64
C LYS A 71 -19.91 2.54 -3.51
N PRO A 72 -20.49 3.73 -3.75
CA PRO A 72 -20.72 4.68 -2.67
C PRO A 72 -21.65 4.06 -1.62
N LEU A 73 -21.53 4.47 -0.35
CA LEU A 73 -22.34 3.92 0.74
C LEU A 73 -23.85 4.10 0.47
N GLU A 74 -24.22 5.17 -0.21
CA GLU A 74 -25.60 5.46 -0.63
C GLU A 74 -26.20 4.35 -1.51
N ALA A 75 -25.38 3.59 -2.25
CA ALA A 75 -25.85 2.46 -3.07
C ALA A 75 -26.33 1.27 -2.22
N TYR A 76 -25.99 1.21 -0.93
CA TYR A 76 -26.43 0.16 -0.02
C TYR A 76 -27.83 0.43 0.56
N LYS A 77 -28.45 1.57 0.26
CA LYS A 77 -29.79 1.93 0.76
C LYS A 77 -30.86 0.93 0.31
N GLU A 78 -30.79 0.44 -0.92
CA GLU A 78 -31.71 -0.58 -1.44
C GLU A 78 -31.49 -1.96 -0.80
N ILE A 79 -30.25 -2.25 -0.39
CA ILE A 79 -29.83 -3.52 0.21
C ILE A 79 -30.23 -3.56 1.68
N TRP A 80 -29.87 -2.52 2.45
CA TRP A 80 -30.11 -2.46 3.89
C TRP A 80 -31.49 -1.93 4.27
N ARG A 81 -32.18 -1.25 3.36
CA ARG A 81 -33.55 -0.74 3.53
C ARG A 81 -33.71 0.01 4.87
N ASN A 82 -34.54 -0.50 5.77
CA ASN A 82 -34.82 0.09 7.08
C ASN A 82 -33.64 0.05 8.06
N LYS A 83 -32.62 -0.79 7.82
CA LYS A 83 -31.38 -0.84 8.62
C LYS A 83 -30.27 0.06 8.08
N TYR A 84 -30.53 0.83 7.03
CA TYR A 84 -29.49 1.63 6.36
C TYR A 84 -28.79 2.60 7.33
N ASP A 85 -29.56 3.41 8.05
CA ASP A 85 -28.99 4.43 8.94
C ASP A 85 -28.21 3.80 10.11
N GLU A 86 -28.75 2.74 10.72
CA GLU A 86 -28.09 1.95 11.78
C GLU A 86 -26.74 1.37 11.30
N ASN A 87 -26.73 0.76 10.11
CA ASN A 87 -25.53 0.18 9.52
C ASN A 87 -24.47 1.25 9.20
N ILE A 88 -24.90 2.41 8.71
CA ILE A 88 -24.01 3.56 8.45
C ILE A 88 -23.42 4.09 9.76
N GLU A 89 -24.21 4.22 10.82
CA GLU A 89 -23.72 4.61 12.14
C GLU A 89 -22.69 3.60 12.68
N LYS A 90 -22.96 2.31 12.53
CA LYS A 90 -22.05 1.24 12.96
C LYS A 90 -20.71 1.29 12.22
N ILE A 91 -20.72 1.50 10.89
CA ILE A 91 -19.51 1.72 10.08
C ILE A 91 -18.76 2.96 10.55
N ASN A 92 -19.46 4.10 10.64
CA ASN A 92 -18.85 5.36 11.04
C ASN A 92 -18.21 5.25 12.43
N ARG A 93 -18.86 4.52 13.35
CA ARG A 93 -18.34 4.24 14.68
C ARG A 93 -17.06 3.40 14.62
N ALA A 94 -17.06 2.28 13.89
CA ALA A 94 -15.87 1.42 13.74
C ALA A 94 -14.67 2.18 13.14
N VAL A 95 -14.93 2.98 12.10
CA VAL A 95 -13.90 3.79 11.43
C VAL A 95 -13.37 4.89 12.36
N LYS A 96 -14.26 5.65 13.02
CA LYS A 96 -13.89 6.76 13.89
C LYS A 96 -13.12 6.29 15.13
N GLU A 97 -13.58 5.23 15.79
CA GLU A 97 -12.92 4.68 16.98
C GLU A 97 -11.55 4.04 16.65
N THR A 98 -11.27 3.74 15.38
CA THR A 98 -9.98 3.24 14.90
C THR A 98 -9.21 4.20 14.01
N GLU A 99 -9.58 5.48 13.99
CA GLU A 99 -9.00 6.49 13.09
C GLU A 99 -7.48 6.56 13.23
N GLY A 100 -6.77 6.40 12.11
CA GLY A 100 -5.31 6.39 12.04
C GLY A 100 -4.63 5.16 12.66
N ILE A 101 -5.37 4.17 13.17
CA ILE A 101 -4.78 2.93 13.69
C ILE A 101 -4.48 1.96 12.54
N ILE A 102 -3.24 1.46 12.50
CA ILE A 102 -2.74 0.51 11.50
C ILE A 102 -1.93 -0.62 12.15
N ILE A 103 -1.61 -1.64 11.36
CA ILE A 103 -0.76 -2.77 11.74
C ILE A 103 0.61 -2.61 11.08
N THR A 104 1.67 -2.70 11.87
CA THR A 104 3.05 -2.53 11.40
C THR A 104 3.95 -3.68 11.81
N PHE A 105 4.99 -3.92 11.01
CA PHE A 105 6.09 -4.82 11.31
C PHE A 105 7.38 -4.13 10.87
N ASN A 106 8.39 -4.03 11.74
CA ASN A 106 9.59 -3.22 11.51
C ASN A 106 9.26 -1.79 11.05
N ASP A 107 8.36 -1.13 11.79
CA ASP A 107 7.85 0.22 11.56
C ASP A 107 7.10 0.48 10.23
N LYS A 108 6.94 -0.54 9.38
CA LYS A 108 6.27 -0.43 8.07
C LYS A 108 4.88 -1.07 8.10
N PRO A 109 3.87 -0.51 7.40
CA PRO A 109 2.58 -1.15 7.23
C PRO A 109 2.72 -2.56 6.63
N ILE A 110 2.01 -3.55 7.21
CA ILE A 110 2.05 -4.94 6.73
C ILE A 110 1.12 -5.18 5.53
N ASP A 111 1.34 -6.27 4.79
CA ASP A 111 0.30 -6.83 3.92
C ASP A 111 -0.73 -7.57 4.78
N ALA A 112 -1.73 -6.85 5.27
CA ALA A 112 -2.73 -7.39 6.18
C ALA A 112 -3.72 -8.27 5.38
N LYS A 113 -3.32 -9.51 5.09
CA LYS A 113 -4.17 -10.52 4.45
C LYS A 113 -5.34 -10.89 5.35
N TYR A 114 -6.50 -11.12 4.75
CA TYR A 114 -7.70 -11.56 5.45
C TYR A 114 -8.57 -12.41 4.53
N HIS A 115 -9.41 -13.25 5.12
CA HIS A 115 -10.29 -14.16 4.39
C HIS A 115 -11.53 -14.48 5.24
N LEU A 116 -12.55 -15.09 4.62
CA LEU A 116 -13.85 -15.27 5.26
C LEU A 116 -13.82 -16.33 6.38
N VAL A 117 -13.34 -17.54 6.07
CA VAL A 117 -13.25 -18.67 7.01
C VAL A 117 -11.96 -19.47 6.78
N CYS A 118 -11.16 -19.69 7.82
CA CYS A 118 -9.89 -20.42 7.70
C CYS A 118 -10.04 -21.94 7.69
N GLY A 119 -11.13 -22.50 8.23
CA GLY A 119 -11.36 -23.94 8.25
C GLY A 119 -10.60 -24.70 9.33
N GLY A 120 -10.23 -24.03 10.43
CA GLY A 120 -9.61 -24.65 11.61
C GLY A 120 -8.20 -24.15 11.90
N SER A 121 -7.51 -23.60 10.89
CA SER A 121 -6.26 -22.87 11.08
C SER A 121 -6.01 -21.91 9.92
N THR A 122 -5.33 -20.80 10.18
CA THR A 122 -4.74 -19.99 9.11
C THR A 122 -3.55 -20.71 8.50
N GLU A 123 -2.96 -20.15 7.43
CA GLU A 123 -1.78 -20.70 6.79
C GLU A 123 -0.51 -19.88 6.91
N ASN A 124 0.62 -20.58 6.82
CA ASN A 124 1.92 -19.96 6.55
C ASN A 124 1.94 -19.38 5.12
N ALA A 125 2.46 -18.16 4.99
CA ALA A 125 2.48 -17.45 3.71
C ALA A 125 3.16 -18.22 2.57
N GLU A 126 4.27 -18.90 2.84
CA GLU A 126 5.05 -19.65 1.85
C GLU A 126 4.27 -20.79 1.18
N ASN A 127 3.23 -21.32 1.83
CA ASN A 127 2.38 -22.37 1.28
C ASN A 127 1.28 -21.83 0.35
N VAL A 128 1.16 -20.50 0.22
CA VAL A 128 0.08 -19.84 -0.54
C VAL A 128 0.61 -18.80 -1.53
N ILE A 129 1.69 -18.08 -1.21
CA ILE A 129 2.24 -16.98 -2.01
C ILE A 129 3.76 -17.09 -2.28
N ASP A 130 4.31 -18.31 -2.22
CA ASP A 130 5.69 -18.69 -2.55
C ASP A 130 6.80 -17.87 -1.83
N ASN A 131 6.45 -17.12 -0.78
CA ASN A 131 7.36 -16.28 -0.01
C ASN A 131 7.06 -16.38 1.47
N GLN A 132 8.11 -16.48 2.27
CA GLN A 132 8.02 -16.42 3.72
C GLN A 132 7.74 -14.99 4.19
N VAL A 133 6.78 -14.83 5.10
CA VAL A 133 6.33 -13.55 5.67
C VAL A 133 6.09 -13.70 7.16
N ASP A 134 6.98 -13.17 7.98
CA ASP A 134 7.07 -13.46 9.43
C ASP A 134 5.79 -13.18 10.22
N TYR A 135 4.98 -12.22 9.80
CA TYR A 135 3.72 -11.87 10.46
C TYR A 135 2.49 -12.62 9.92
N LEU A 136 2.63 -13.42 8.87
CA LEU A 136 1.58 -14.29 8.30
C LEU A 136 1.96 -15.76 8.54
N ARG A 137 1.73 -16.21 9.77
CA ARG A 137 2.02 -17.57 10.22
C ARG A 137 0.72 -18.32 10.51
N ARG A 138 0.79 -19.65 10.46
CA ARG A 138 -0.31 -20.55 10.83
C ARG A 138 -0.67 -20.36 12.32
N VAL A 139 -1.95 -20.14 12.57
CA VAL A 139 -2.57 -20.03 13.88
C VAL A 139 -3.77 -20.98 13.92
N LEU A 140 -3.85 -21.82 14.94
CA LEU A 140 -4.97 -22.74 15.13
C LEU A 140 -6.20 -21.95 15.57
N CYS A 141 -7.30 -22.07 14.82
CA CYS A 141 -8.51 -21.26 14.97
C CYS A 141 -9.75 -22.13 15.17
N ASN A 142 -10.13 -22.31 16.43
CA ASN A 142 -11.35 -23.04 16.83
C ASN A 142 -12.61 -22.17 16.75
N HIS A 143 -12.46 -20.87 16.50
CA HIS A 143 -13.54 -19.89 16.57
C HIS A 143 -14.45 -19.89 15.32
N CYS A 144 -14.00 -20.44 14.19
CA CYS A 144 -14.76 -20.39 12.93
C CYS A 144 -15.59 -21.65 12.61
N ILE A 145 -15.59 -22.65 13.48
CA ILE A 145 -16.30 -23.94 13.29
C ILE A 145 -17.81 -23.74 13.12
N GLY A 146 -18.41 -22.80 13.85
CA GLY A 146 -19.83 -22.49 13.77
C GLY A 146 -20.25 -21.65 12.56
N SER A 147 -19.34 -21.33 11.64
CA SER A 147 -19.64 -20.51 10.47
C SER A 147 -20.55 -21.25 9.47
N PRO A 148 -21.52 -20.57 8.82
CA PRO A 148 -22.30 -21.15 7.72
C PRO A 148 -21.45 -21.50 6.49
N TYR A 149 -20.19 -21.04 6.42
CA TYR A 149 -19.26 -21.35 5.34
C TYR A 149 -18.18 -22.36 5.76
N TRP A 150 -18.36 -23.04 6.90
CA TRP A 150 -17.42 -24.05 7.36
C TRP A 150 -17.29 -25.21 6.37
N ASN A 151 -18.41 -25.84 5.99
CA ASN A 151 -18.44 -26.88 4.96
C ASN A 151 -19.01 -26.31 3.66
N ASN A 152 -18.32 -26.55 2.55
CA ASN A 152 -18.79 -26.19 1.22
C ASN A 152 -18.79 -27.45 0.35
N GLU A 153 -19.88 -27.67 -0.38
CA GLU A 153 -20.02 -28.81 -1.28
C GLU A 153 -20.32 -28.34 -2.70
N LYS A 154 -19.67 -28.95 -3.69
CA LYS A 154 -19.98 -28.77 -5.10
C LYS A 154 -19.96 -30.11 -5.81
N ALA A 155 -21.09 -30.47 -6.42
CA ALA A 155 -21.20 -31.64 -7.28
C ALA A 155 -21.01 -31.23 -8.74
N PHE A 156 -20.28 -32.06 -9.48
CA PHE A 156 -20.06 -31.93 -10.91
C PHE A 156 -20.37 -33.27 -11.57
N ASN A 157 -20.93 -33.26 -12.78
CA ASN A 157 -20.94 -34.46 -13.60
C ASN A 157 -19.54 -34.72 -14.19
N ILE A 158 -19.33 -35.91 -14.75
CA ILE A 158 -18.00 -36.26 -15.29
C ILE A 158 -17.62 -35.37 -16.47
N GLU A 159 -18.56 -35.03 -17.37
CA GLU A 159 -18.25 -34.19 -18.53
C GLU A 159 -17.75 -32.79 -18.12
N GLU A 160 -18.34 -32.21 -17.07
CA GLU A 160 -17.92 -30.94 -16.47
C GLU A 160 -16.51 -31.02 -15.90
N VAL A 161 -16.19 -32.12 -15.19
CA VAL A 161 -14.85 -32.31 -14.61
C VAL A 161 -13.80 -32.44 -15.71
N GLU A 162 -14.07 -33.22 -16.76
CA GLU A 162 -13.18 -33.36 -17.92
C GLU A 162 -12.91 -32.02 -18.59
N ALA A 163 -13.98 -31.25 -18.84
CA ALA A 163 -13.88 -29.95 -19.48
C ALA A 163 -13.10 -28.94 -18.62
N LEU A 164 -13.40 -28.86 -17.31
CA LEU A 164 -12.78 -27.88 -16.39
C LEU A 164 -11.32 -28.21 -16.09
N LEU A 165 -10.99 -29.48 -15.88
CA LEU A 165 -9.64 -29.90 -15.52
C LEU A 165 -8.77 -30.24 -16.73
N LYS A 166 -9.35 -30.24 -17.94
CA LYS A 166 -8.70 -30.69 -19.18
C LYS A 166 -8.13 -32.10 -19.03
N ALA A 167 -8.86 -32.94 -18.30
CA ALA A 167 -8.56 -34.34 -18.07
C ALA A 167 -9.51 -35.22 -18.89
N ARG A 168 -9.19 -36.50 -19.02
CA ARG A 168 -10.10 -37.50 -19.59
C ARG A 168 -10.19 -38.68 -18.64
N PHE A 169 -11.41 -39.14 -18.38
CA PHE A 169 -11.65 -40.39 -17.70
C PHE A 169 -11.63 -41.55 -18.72
N PRO A 170 -11.41 -42.81 -18.28
CA PRO A 170 -11.35 -43.95 -19.19
C PRO A 170 -12.67 -44.22 -19.92
N ASP A 171 -12.58 -44.63 -21.18
CA ASP A 171 -13.74 -45.06 -21.97
C ASP A 171 -14.38 -46.32 -21.37
N ILE A 172 -15.71 -46.33 -21.31
CA ILE A 172 -16.50 -47.43 -20.74
C ILE A 172 -16.63 -48.55 -21.76
N GLY A 173 -15.63 -49.43 -21.84
CA GLY A 173 -15.70 -50.68 -22.60
C GLY A 173 -16.40 -51.81 -21.83
N GLU A 174 -16.67 -52.93 -22.51
CA GLU A 174 -17.30 -54.12 -21.88
C GLU A 174 -16.50 -54.68 -20.69
N ASN A 175 -15.18 -54.48 -20.68
CA ASN A 175 -14.25 -54.94 -19.64
C ASN A 175 -13.91 -53.85 -18.60
N TYR A 176 -14.65 -52.74 -18.56
CA TYR A 176 -14.42 -51.68 -17.58
C TYR A 176 -14.79 -52.17 -16.17
N ASN A 177 -13.84 -52.06 -15.24
CA ASN A 177 -14.04 -52.28 -13.82
C ASN A 177 -13.80 -50.96 -13.09
N CYS A 178 -14.87 -50.40 -12.54
CA CYS A 178 -14.76 -49.23 -11.68
C CYS A 178 -14.36 -49.69 -10.29
N GLU A 179 -13.19 -49.26 -9.83
CA GLU A 179 -12.81 -49.38 -8.42
C GLU A 179 -12.68 -47.99 -7.81
N ILE A 180 -13.54 -47.73 -6.83
CA ILE A 180 -13.55 -46.49 -6.06
C ILE A 180 -13.36 -46.92 -4.62
N SER A 181 -12.14 -46.75 -4.11
CA SER A 181 -11.80 -47.21 -2.75
C SER A 181 -12.78 -46.68 -1.71
N GLY A 182 -13.26 -47.57 -0.84
CA GLY A 182 -14.30 -47.31 0.16
C GLY A 182 -15.75 -47.30 -0.36
N PHE A 183 -15.98 -47.30 -1.67
CA PHE A 183 -17.32 -47.29 -2.28
C PHE A 183 -17.60 -48.57 -3.06
N ILE A 184 -16.76 -48.88 -4.05
CA ILE A 184 -16.86 -50.04 -4.93
C ILE A 184 -15.48 -50.67 -5.04
N GLU A 185 -15.34 -51.89 -4.54
CA GLU A 185 -14.06 -52.60 -4.47
C GLU A 185 -14.25 -54.08 -4.80
N ASN A 186 -13.15 -54.77 -5.13
CA ASN A 186 -13.11 -56.22 -5.32
C ASN A 186 -14.19 -56.73 -6.30
N VAL A 187 -14.29 -56.09 -7.47
CA VAL A 187 -15.24 -56.48 -8.51
C VAL A 187 -14.67 -57.70 -9.25
N GLU A 188 -15.19 -58.89 -8.95
CA GLU A 188 -14.81 -60.12 -9.65
C GLU A 188 -15.84 -60.49 -10.71
N LYS A 189 -15.37 -60.62 -11.95
CA LYS A 189 -16.18 -61.05 -13.10
C LYS A 189 -15.74 -62.42 -13.61
N ASP A 190 -16.66 -63.15 -14.24
CA ASP A 190 -16.32 -64.36 -15.00
C ASP A 190 -15.71 -64.03 -16.38
N GLU A 191 -15.31 -65.06 -17.12
CA GLU A 191 -14.74 -64.95 -18.48
C GLU A 191 -15.69 -64.34 -19.52
N HIS A 192 -16.98 -64.19 -19.18
CA HIS A 192 -18.01 -63.59 -20.01
C HIS A 192 -18.47 -62.21 -19.49
N GLY A 193 -17.76 -61.65 -18.50
CA GLY A 193 -18.01 -60.32 -17.95
C GLY A 193 -19.18 -60.23 -16.96
N ARG A 194 -19.71 -61.35 -16.46
CA ARG A 194 -20.75 -61.36 -15.42
C ARG A 194 -20.13 -61.18 -14.04
N VAL A 195 -20.72 -60.30 -13.23
CA VAL A 195 -20.28 -60.04 -11.86
C VAL A 195 -20.57 -61.27 -10.99
N LYS A 196 -19.53 -61.88 -10.42
CA LYS A 196 -19.64 -62.95 -9.43
C LYS A 196 -19.82 -62.35 -8.04
N PHE A 197 -18.89 -61.49 -7.65
CA PHE A 197 -18.88 -60.81 -6.36
C PHE A 197 -18.46 -59.36 -6.53
N ILE A 198 -19.01 -58.49 -5.68
CA ILE A 198 -18.66 -57.08 -5.63
C ILE A 198 -18.81 -56.57 -4.21
N LYS A 199 -17.85 -55.77 -3.73
CA LYS A 199 -17.97 -55.09 -2.45
C LYS A 199 -18.51 -53.68 -2.68
N ILE A 200 -19.68 -53.39 -2.11
CA ILE A 200 -20.31 -52.06 -2.13
C ILE A 200 -20.39 -51.57 -0.68
N GLY A 201 -19.66 -50.48 -0.39
CA GLY A 201 -19.45 -49.99 0.97
C GLY A 201 -18.80 -51.05 1.86
N ASN A 202 -19.50 -51.46 2.92
CA ASN A 202 -18.99 -52.43 3.88
C ASN A 202 -19.48 -53.88 3.67
N LYS A 203 -20.23 -54.15 2.59
CA LYS A 203 -20.80 -55.47 2.31
C LYS A 203 -20.34 -56.02 0.98
N THR A 204 -20.17 -57.33 0.91
CA THR A 204 -19.94 -58.06 -0.33
C THR A 204 -21.26 -58.70 -0.77
N PHE A 205 -21.58 -58.51 -2.04
CA PHE A 205 -22.77 -59.04 -2.68
C PHE A 205 -22.39 -60.03 -3.77
N LEU A 206 -23.18 -61.08 -3.92
CA LEU A 206 -23.21 -61.88 -5.14
C LEU A 206 -23.88 -61.09 -6.26
N GLY A 207 -23.43 -61.22 -7.50
CA GLY A 207 -24.02 -60.50 -8.63
C GLY A 207 -25.54 -60.72 -8.76
N LYS A 208 -26.01 -61.94 -8.47
CA LYS A 208 -27.45 -62.29 -8.48
C LYS A 208 -28.27 -61.55 -7.42
N GLU A 209 -27.68 -61.22 -6.28
CA GLU A 209 -28.37 -60.49 -5.21
C GLU A 209 -28.64 -59.05 -5.64
N LEU A 210 -27.71 -58.45 -6.40
CA LEU A 210 -27.87 -57.10 -6.91
C LEU A 210 -28.93 -57.01 -8.03
N ILE A 211 -29.18 -58.09 -8.76
CA ILE A 211 -30.28 -58.14 -9.75
C ILE A 211 -31.61 -57.88 -9.06
N GLU A 212 -31.88 -58.61 -7.98
CA GLU A 212 -33.12 -58.48 -7.22
C GLU A 212 -33.17 -57.16 -6.45
N LEU A 213 -32.05 -56.72 -5.85
CA LEU A 213 -32.02 -55.53 -5.00
C LEU A 213 -32.07 -54.21 -5.78
N LEU A 214 -31.51 -54.17 -6.99
CA LEU A 214 -31.36 -52.94 -7.79
C LEU A 214 -32.16 -52.98 -9.10
N ASP A 215 -32.96 -54.02 -9.33
CA ASP A 215 -33.80 -54.19 -10.51
C ASP A 215 -33.00 -54.11 -11.83
N LEU A 216 -31.96 -54.94 -11.93
CA LEU A 216 -31.09 -55.00 -13.10
C LEU A 216 -31.50 -56.14 -14.04
N ASP A 217 -31.38 -55.95 -15.36
CA ASP A 217 -31.79 -56.99 -16.32
C ASP A 217 -30.88 -58.23 -16.31
N SER A 218 -29.61 -58.10 -15.90
CA SER A 218 -28.66 -59.23 -15.89
C SER A 218 -27.45 -59.00 -14.99
N THR A 219 -26.76 -60.09 -14.62
CA THR A 219 -25.48 -60.05 -13.89
C THR A 219 -24.29 -59.54 -14.71
N ARG A 220 -24.49 -59.26 -16.01
CA ARG A 220 -23.51 -58.62 -16.89
C ARG A 220 -23.77 -57.11 -16.91
N PHE A 221 -23.31 -56.42 -15.86
CA PHE A 221 -23.42 -54.96 -15.75
C PHE A 221 -22.08 -54.32 -15.37
N ASN A 222 -21.98 -53.03 -15.66
CA ASN A 222 -20.87 -52.16 -15.26
C ASN A 222 -21.40 -51.05 -14.36
N ILE A 223 -20.57 -50.58 -13.43
CA ILE A 223 -20.88 -49.40 -12.62
C ILE A 223 -20.02 -48.26 -13.10
N TYR A 224 -20.62 -47.07 -13.23
CA TYR A 224 -19.94 -45.87 -13.66
C TYR A 224 -20.34 -44.68 -12.77
N PRO A 225 -19.38 -43.94 -12.20
CA PRO A 225 -19.70 -42.71 -11.48
C PRO A 225 -20.17 -41.66 -12.48
N THR A 226 -21.39 -41.15 -12.31
CA THR A 226 -21.93 -40.08 -13.16
C THR A 226 -21.50 -38.69 -12.71
N GLY A 227 -20.86 -38.57 -11.55
CA GLY A 227 -20.35 -37.31 -11.03
C GLY A 227 -19.50 -37.47 -9.78
N VAL A 228 -18.85 -36.37 -9.40
CA VAL A 228 -18.01 -36.27 -8.20
C VAL A 228 -18.44 -35.06 -7.39
N LYS A 229 -18.52 -35.23 -6.07
CA LYS A 229 -18.79 -34.15 -5.13
C LYS A 229 -17.51 -33.77 -4.39
N PHE A 230 -17.06 -32.53 -4.59
CA PHE A 230 -15.97 -31.94 -3.83
C PHE A 230 -16.51 -31.32 -2.55
N VAL A 231 -15.98 -31.75 -1.41
CA VAL A 231 -16.25 -31.15 -0.10
C VAL A 231 -15.00 -30.40 0.35
N SER A 232 -15.14 -29.11 0.63
CA SER A 232 -14.05 -28.27 1.13
C SER A 232 -14.42 -27.61 2.45
N ILE A 233 -13.41 -27.38 3.27
CA ILE A 233 -13.55 -26.70 4.56
C ILE A 233 -12.94 -25.29 4.47
N GLY A 234 -13.69 -24.29 4.95
CA GLY A 234 -13.28 -22.90 4.90
C GLY A 234 -13.53 -22.21 3.56
N LYS A 235 -13.24 -20.91 3.51
CA LYS A 235 -13.48 -20.04 2.35
C LYS A 235 -12.50 -18.87 2.31
N GLY A 236 -11.65 -18.89 1.29
CA GLY A 236 -10.63 -17.88 1.01
C GLY A 236 -9.22 -18.49 1.05
N HIS A 237 -8.19 -17.65 0.98
CA HIS A 237 -6.80 -18.11 0.83
C HIS A 237 -6.13 -18.53 2.15
N GLY A 238 -6.79 -18.41 3.30
CA GLY A 238 -6.29 -18.89 4.59
C GLY A 238 -5.23 -18.03 5.28
N LEU A 239 -4.82 -16.88 4.73
CA LEU A 239 -3.76 -16.05 5.31
C LEU A 239 -4.32 -14.94 6.20
N GLY A 240 -3.68 -14.71 7.35
CA GLY A 240 -3.98 -13.63 8.28
C GLY A 240 -5.39 -13.72 8.89
N LEU A 241 -6.07 -12.58 9.02
CA LEU A 241 -7.35 -12.46 9.72
C LEU A 241 -8.45 -13.35 9.11
N CYS A 242 -9.00 -14.26 9.92
CA CYS A 242 -10.21 -15.02 9.59
C CYS A 242 -11.45 -14.27 10.11
N GLN A 243 -12.28 -13.73 9.22
CA GLN A 243 -13.39 -12.83 9.57
C GLN A 243 -14.41 -13.48 10.53
N TRP A 244 -14.83 -14.72 10.26
CA TRP A 244 -15.74 -15.43 11.17
C TRP A 244 -15.09 -15.83 12.49
N GLY A 245 -13.77 -16.05 12.49
CA GLY A 245 -13.05 -16.33 13.72
C GLY A 245 -12.95 -15.08 14.59
N ALA A 246 -12.65 -13.93 13.98
CA ALA A 246 -12.71 -12.62 14.61
C ALA A 246 -14.11 -12.25 15.13
N GLU A 247 -15.17 -12.60 14.40
CA GLU A 247 -16.56 -12.44 14.88
C GLU A 247 -16.80 -13.23 16.16
N LYS A 248 -16.44 -14.51 16.17
CA LYS A 248 -16.66 -15.35 17.34
C LYS A 248 -15.80 -14.91 18.54
N MET A 249 -14.55 -14.52 18.32
CA MET A 249 -13.71 -13.92 19.36
C MET A 249 -14.33 -12.65 19.95
N ALA A 250 -14.89 -11.77 19.10
CA ALA A 250 -15.57 -10.56 19.57
C ALA A 250 -16.84 -10.89 20.38
N GLN A 251 -17.62 -11.88 19.95
CA GLN A 251 -18.78 -12.39 20.71
C GLN A 251 -18.37 -12.97 22.07
N GLU A 252 -17.15 -13.51 22.18
CA GLU A 252 -16.55 -14.03 23.41
C GLU A 252 -15.88 -12.93 24.26
N GLY A 253 -15.92 -11.67 23.82
CA GLY A 253 -15.47 -10.51 24.57
C GLY A 253 -14.07 -9.99 24.20
N SER A 254 -13.40 -10.58 23.21
CA SER A 254 -12.13 -10.04 22.71
C SER A 254 -12.32 -8.69 22.02
N ASN A 255 -11.42 -7.75 22.29
CA ASN A 255 -11.41 -6.47 21.56
C ASN A 255 -10.63 -6.60 20.23
N PHE A 256 -10.68 -5.56 19.39
CA PHE A 256 -9.98 -5.58 18.10
C PHE A 256 -8.46 -5.78 18.21
N MET A 257 -7.81 -5.35 19.30
CA MET A 257 -6.36 -5.55 19.49
C MET A 257 -6.06 -7.03 19.74
N ASP A 258 -6.84 -7.69 20.58
CA ASP A 258 -6.69 -9.12 20.87
C ASP A 258 -6.86 -9.95 19.59
N ILE A 259 -7.91 -9.63 18.81
CA ILE A 259 -8.20 -10.27 17.52
C ILE A 259 -7.02 -10.11 16.55
N LEU A 260 -6.51 -8.89 16.38
CA LEU A 260 -5.44 -8.63 15.41
C LEU A 260 -4.12 -9.27 15.85
N ASN A 261 -3.75 -9.20 17.12
CA ASN A 261 -2.54 -9.84 17.65
C ASN A 261 -2.61 -11.37 17.59
N TYR A 262 -3.82 -11.94 17.65
CA TYR A 262 -4.02 -13.37 17.48
C TYR A 262 -3.73 -13.84 16.04
N TYR A 263 -4.15 -13.07 15.02
CA TYR A 263 -4.00 -13.46 13.62
C TYR A 263 -2.70 -13.00 12.94
N TYR A 264 -2.04 -11.98 13.48
CA TYR A 264 -0.81 -11.42 12.92
C TYR A 264 0.33 -11.51 13.92
N THR A 265 1.33 -12.35 13.65
CA THR A 265 2.42 -12.64 14.59
C THR A 265 3.44 -11.52 14.66
N GLY A 266 3.80 -11.08 15.88
CA GLY A 266 4.91 -10.15 16.09
C GLY A 266 4.68 -8.72 15.57
N VAL A 267 3.42 -8.34 15.32
CA VAL A 267 3.09 -7.01 14.80
C VAL A 267 2.92 -5.98 15.91
N HIS A 268 2.98 -4.71 15.53
CA HIS A 268 2.60 -3.58 16.37
C HIS A 268 1.38 -2.87 15.81
N ILE A 269 0.34 -2.76 16.62
CA ILE A 269 -0.88 -2.01 16.29
C ILE A 269 -0.74 -0.63 16.91
N ARG A 270 -0.68 0.41 16.07
CA ARG A 270 -0.40 1.77 16.53
C ARG A 270 -1.16 2.81 15.72
N LYS A 271 -1.40 3.95 16.35
CA LYS A 271 -1.91 5.14 15.65
C LYS A 271 -0.76 5.82 14.93
N VAL A 272 -0.94 6.08 13.64
CA VAL A 272 0.00 6.85 12.82
C VAL A 272 -0.53 8.25 12.55
N ASN A 273 0.37 9.22 12.55
CA ASN A 273 0.05 10.54 12.05
C ASN A 273 0.23 10.52 10.54
N LEU A 274 -0.82 10.90 9.82
CA LEU A 274 -0.79 10.95 8.36
C LEU A 274 -0.71 12.41 7.91
N PRO A 275 -0.03 12.68 6.79
CA PRO A 275 0.00 14.01 6.23
C PRO A 275 -1.41 14.46 5.87
N CYS A 276 -1.65 15.75 5.92
CA CYS A 276 -2.95 16.31 5.57
C CYS A 276 -2.76 17.62 4.80
N ILE A 277 -3.86 18.21 4.34
CA ILE A 277 -3.79 19.45 3.55
C ILE A 277 -3.08 20.61 4.29
N LYS A 278 -3.07 20.61 5.63
CA LYS A 278 -2.33 21.61 6.44
C LYS A 278 -0.89 21.20 6.73
N LYS A 279 -0.60 19.91 6.83
CA LYS A 279 0.74 19.38 7.09
C LYS A 279 1.13 18.36 6.01
N PRO A 280 1.30 18.79 4.75
CA PRO A 280 1.58 17.90 3.63
C PRO A 280 2.97 17.27 3.70
N LEU A 281 3.91 17.89 4.41
CA LEU A 281 5.30 17.44 4.56
C LEU A 281 5.56 16.73 5.88
N LEU A 282 4.51 16.24 6.56
CA LEU A 282 4.64 15.55 7.83
C LEU A 282 5.71 14.44 7.77
N ASP A 283 6.62 14.46 8.74
CA ASP A 283 7.75 13.53 8.93
C ASP A 283 8.78 13.53 7.78
N LYS A 284 8.72 14.51 6.87
CA LYS A 284 9.78 14.71 5.86
C LYS A 284 10.95 15.46 6.46
N ILE A 285 12.12 14.85 6.38
CA ILE A 285 13.36 15.42 6.92
C ILE A 285 14.14 16.02 5.76
N ILE A 286 14.42 17.33 5.82
CA ILE A 286 15.23 18.01 4.81
C ILE A 286 16.37 18.73 5.52
N VAL A 287 17.59 18.53 5.03
CA VAL A 287 18.72 19.36 5.44
C VAL A 287 18.88 20.46 4.40
N ILE A 288 18.83 21.72 4.85
CA ILE A 288 19.12 22.88 4.02
C ILE A 288 20.53 23.36 4.40
N ASP A 289 21.36 23.58 3.39
CA ASP A 289 22.73 24.02 3.52
C ASP A 289 22.90 25.42 2.92
N PRO A 290 22.86 26.48 3.74
CA PRO A 290 23.20 27.81 3.25
C PRO A 290 24.70 27.88 2.98
N GLY A 291 25.09 28.03 1.71
CA GLY A 291 26.48 28.09 1.27
C GLY A 291 27.30 29.14 2.03
N HIS A 292 28.62 28.95 2.10
CA HIS A 292 29.57 29.92 2.68
C HIS A 292 29.32 30.24 4.16
N GLY A 293 29.96 31.29 4.70
CA GLY A 293 29.77 31.79 6.07
C GLY A 293 31.07 32.17 6.79
N GLY A 294 30.98 33.09 7.75
CA GLY A 294 32.11 33.65 8.48
C GLY A 294 33.02 34.44 7.53
N GLU A 295 34.29 34.04 7.47
CA GLU A 295 35.31 34.62 6.59
C GLU A 295 35.15 34.22 5.11
N ASP A 296 34.39 33.15 4.84
CA ASP A 296 34.03 32.77 3.48
C ASP A 296 32.79 33.55 3.08
N PHE A 297 32.97 34.58 2.27
CA PHE A 297 31.89 35.46 1.82
C PHE A 297 31.08 34.89 0.66
N GLY A 298 31.58 33.83 0.01
CA GLY A 298 31.15 33.47 -1.34
C GLY A 298 31.44 34.60 -2.32
N TYR A 299 30.54 34.82 -3.27
CA TYR A 299 30.65 35.96 -4.18
C TYR A 299 30.15 37.26 -3.57
N ARG A 300 30.76 38.36 -4.04
CA ARG A 300 30.33 39.73 -3.76
C ARG A 300 29.74 40.33 -5.03
N GLY A 301 28.53 40.87 -4.91
CA GLY A 301 27.84 41.52 -6.01
C GLY A 301 28.58 42.74 -6.54
N VAL A 302 28.47 42.96 -7.86
CA VAL A 302 29.28 43.94 -8.60
C VAL A 302 28.81 45.39 -8.46
N ASN A 303 27.58 45.61 -8.02
CA ASN A 303 26.94 46.92 -7.96
C ASN A 303 26.82 47.45 -6.54
N ILE A 304 26.00 46.80 -5.71
CA ILE A 304 25.68 47.26 -4.34
C ILE A 304 26.43 46.46 -3.27
N GLY A 305 27.24 45.48 -3.68
CA GLY A 305 28.15 44.73 -2.84
C GLY A 305 27.46 43.72 -1.92
N LEU A 306 26.30 43.18 -2.31
CA LEU A 306 25.66 42.10 -1.52
C LEU A 306 26.59 40.89 -1.45
N LEU A 307 26.59 40.21 -0.31
CA LEU A 307 27.36 38.99 -0.09
C LEU A 307 26.46 37.78 -0.24
N GLU A 308 26.94 36.80 -0.99
CA GLU A 308 26.25 35.52 -1.18
C GLU A 308 25.87 34.88 0.15
N LYS A 309 26.82 34.81 1.10
CA LYS A 309 26.60 34.19 2.40
C LYS A 309 25.40 34.76 3.17
N ASP A 310 25.09 36.04 2.97
CA ASP A 310 24.01 36.72 3.67
C ASP A 310 22.67 36.43 2.99
N ILE A 311 22.63 36.52 1.65
CA ILE A 311 21.45 36.21 0.83
C ILE A 311 20.99 34.77 1.08
N VAL A 312 21.91 33.80 0.96
CA VAL A 312 21.56 32.38 1.06
C VAL A 312 21.14 32.00 2.47
N LEU A 313 21.70 32.66 3.51
CA LEU A 313 21.27 32.47 4.90
C LEU A 313 19.85 32.99 5.12
N GLU A 314 19.57 34.22 4.69
CA GLU A 314 18.24 34.84 4.86
C GLU A 314 17.16 33.99 4.18
N LEU A 315 17.39 33.60 2.93
CA LEU A 315 16.46 32.78 2.17
C LEU A 315 16.25 31.41 2.83
N SER A 316 17.32 30.77 3.29
CA SER A 316 17.25 29.46 3.95
C SER A 316 16.46 29.49 5.26
N LEU A 317 16.61 30.54 6.06
CA LEU A 317 15.84 30.74 7.30
C LEU A 317 14.34 30.94 7.00
N LYS A 318 14.02 31.74 5.97
CA LYS A 318 12.64 31.92 5.49
C LYS A 318 12.05 30.59 5.01
N LEU A 319 12.79 29.84 4.19
CA LEU A 319 12.36 28.54 3.67
C LEU A 319 12.16 27.51 4.80
N LYS A 320 13.07 27.44 5.77
CA LYS A 320 12.94 26.58 6.96
C LYS A 320 11.62 26.80 7.67
N LYS A 321 11.32 28.06 8.04
CA LYS A 321 10.09 28.39 8.77
C LYS A 321 8.85 27.89 8.04
N ARG A 322 8.79 28.11 6.72
CA ARG A 322 7.62 27.74 5.91
C ARG A 322 7.45 26.24 5.75
N LEU A 323 8.54 25.50 5.51
CA LEU A 323 8.48 24.05 5.40
C LEU A 323 8.12 23.40 6.76
N GLU A 324 8.57 23.96 7.88
CA GLU A 324 8.18 23.52 9.22
C GLU A 324 6.69 23.78 9.51
N GLU A 325 6.13 24.91 9.07
CA GLU A 325 4.69 25.18 9.15
C GLU A 325 3.87 24.14 8.36
N LEU A 326 4.43 23.59 7.27
CA LEU A 326 3.88 22.51 6.46
C LEU A 326 4.17 21.10 7.01
N GLY A 327 4.82 21.00 8.18
CA GLY A 327 5.06 19.77 8.92
C GLY A 327 6.39 19.05 8.65
N ALA A 328 7.28 19.62 7.83
CA ALA A 328 8.61 19.08 7.62
C ALA A 328 9.50 19.28 8.86
N ILE A 329 10.51 18.43 9.00
CA ILE A 329 11.58 18.55 9.98
C ILE A 329 12.80 19.11 9.25
N ILE A 330 13.15 20.37 9.51
CA ILE A 330 14.21 21.07 8.79
C ILE A 330 15.45 21.27 9.65
N TYR A 331 16.58 20.76 9.18
CA TYR A 331 17.89 21.03 9.77
C TYR A 331 18.68 21.97 8.88
N LEU A 332 19.34 22.97 9.47
CA LEU A 332 20.27 23.84 8.76
C LEU A 332 21.71 23.44 9.06
N THR A 333 22.60 23.48 8.08
CA THR A 333 24.05 23.32 8.36
C THR A 333 24.58 24.50 9.17
N ARG A 334 24.06 25.72 8.92
CA ARG A 334 24.22 26.92 9.74
C ARG A 334 22.93 27.74 9.79
N ASP A 335 22.65 28.37 10.93
CA ASP A 335 21.49 29.26 11.16
C ASP A 335 21.89 30.71 11.48
N ARG A 336 23.19 31.00 11.42
CA ARG A 336 23.81 32.31 11.61
C ARG A 336 25.04 32.45 10.72
N ASP A 337 25.63 33.64 10.69
CA ASP A 337 26.90 33.87 9.99
C ASP A 337 28.05 33.21 10.76
N GLN A 338 28.48 32.05 10.28
CA GLN A 338 29.58 31.28 10.85
C GLN A 338 30.23 30.43 9.76
N LYS A 339 31.54 30.23 9.86
CA LYS A 339 32.28 29.34 8.97
C LYS A 339 31.98 27.89 9.35
N ILE A 340 31.52 27.10 8.38
CA ILE A 340 31.32 25.65 8.52
C ILE A 340 32.07 24.97 7.39
N LEU A 341 32.97 24.05 7.74
CA LEU A 341 33.77 23.30 6.78
C LEU A 341 32.89 22.34 5.97
N SER A 342 33.29 22.06 4.73
CA SER A 342 32.53 21.17 3.86
C SER A 342 32.32 19.78 4.48
N ASP A 343 33.35 19.23 5.15
CA ASP A 343 33.25 17.93 5.82
C ASP A 343 32.24 17.93 6.96
N GLU A 344 32.16 19.02 7.74
CA GLU A 344 31.16 19.15 8.81
C GLU A 344 29.72 19.20 8.24
N ARG A 345 29.52 19.84 7.08
CA ARG A 345 28.23 19.85 6.38
C ARG A 345 27.85 18.44 5.93
N ILE A 346 28.80 17.71 5.36
CA ILE A 346 28.65 16.31 4.91
C ILE A 346 28.31 15.41 6.09
N ASP A 347 29.08 15.49 7.17
CA ASP A 347 28.91 14.65 8.36
C ASP A 347 27.54 14.88 9.00
N LYS A 348 27.12 16.14 9.09
CA LYS A 348 25.78 16.49 9.60
C LYS A 348 24.67 15.90 8.74
N ALA A 349 24.77 16.01 7.40
CA ALA A 349 23.80 15.41 6.49
C ALA A 349 23.76 13.88 6.61
N ASN A 350 24.92 13.23 6.68
CA ASN A 350 25.05 11.78 6.78
C ASN A 350 24.60 11.21 8.14
N GLN A 351 24.75 11.97 9.22
CA GLN A 351 24.24 11.62 10.54
C GLN A 351 22.72 11.73 10.61
N ILE A 352 22.15 12.79 10.04
CA ILE A 352 20.69 13.03 10.02
C ILE A 352 19.97 12.07 9.09
N ARG A 353 20.59 11.72 7.94
CA ARG A 353 20.01 10.92 6.85
C ARG A 353 18.66 11.48 6.37
N PRO A 354 18.61 12.73 5.88
CA PRO A 354 17.37 13.35 5.45
C PRO A 354 16.81 12.69 4.18
N ASP A 355 15.53 12.93 3.88
CA ASP A 355 14.94 12.59 2.58
C ASP A 355 15.66 13.33 1.44
N PHE A 356 16.08 14.58 1.69
CA PHE A 356 16.89 15.39 0.77
C PHE A 356 17.90 16.29 1.48
N PHE A 357 19.05 16.48 0.84
CA PHE A 357 20.00 17.54 1.13
C PHE A 357 19.91 18.63 0.07
N ILE A 358 19.63 19.88 0.47
CA ILE A 358 19.49 21.02 -0.45
C ILE A 358 20.55 22.07 -0.11
N SER A 359 21.52 22.29 -0.99
CA SER A 359 22.52 23.35 -0.83
C SER A 359 22.13 24.58 -1.64
N ILE A 360 22.19 25.76 -1.02
CA ILE A 360 21.72 27.01 -1.60
C ILE A 360 22.91 27.97 -1.75
N HIS A 361 23.14 28.40 -2.99
CA HIS A 361 24.28 29.20 -3.43
C HIS A 361 23.83 30.33 -4.38
N MET A 362 24.79 31.20 -4.71
CA MET A 362 24.72 32.18 -5.78
C MET A 362 25.84 31.92 -6.79
N ASP A 363 25.57 32.12 -8.07
CA ASP A 363 26.57 31.98 -9.11
C ASP A 363 27.22 33.34 -9.41
N TYR A 364 28.35 33.31 -10.10
CA TYR A 364 29.08 34.51 -10.50
C TYR A 364 29.94 34.21 -11.73
N TYR A 365 29.79 35.04 -12.76
CA TYR A 365 30.65 35.01 -13.94
C TYR A 365 31.16 36.41 -14.26
N PRO A 366 32.49 36.68 -14.21
CA PRO A 366 33.03 38.02 -14.45
C PRO A 366 32.58 38.60 -15.81
N ASN A 367 32.22 39.89 -15.83
CA ASN A 367 31.81 40.62 -17.04
C ASN A 367 30.65 39.95 -17.82
N SER A 368 29.64 39.44 -17.11
CA SER A 368 28.53 38.71 -17.71
C SER A 368 27.17 39.21 -17.26
N ASP A 369 26.26 39.31 -18.23
CA ASP A 369 24.84 39.60 -18.03
C ASP A 369 24.01 38.33 -17.80
N MET A 370 24.66 37.20 -17.51
CA MET A 370 23.97 35.96 -17.12
C MET A 370 23.04 36.23 -15.94
N LYS A 371 21.87 35.57 -15.99
CA LYS A 371 20.84 35.70 -14.96
C LYS A 371 19.98 34.45 -14.86
N GLY A 372 19.31 34.33 -13.73
CA GLY A 372 18.32 33.31 -13.44
C GLY A 372 18.87 32.11 -12.69
N CYS A 373 17.96 31.39 -12.06
CA CYS A 373 18.23 30.25 -11.20
C CYS A 373 18.68 29.03 -12.02
N GLU A 374 19.75 28.39 -11.59
CA GLU A 374 20.28 27.14 -12.15
C GLU A 374 20.37 26.09 -11.03
N MET A 375 20.20 24.82 -11.37
CA MET A 375 20.25 23.74 -10.38
C MET A 375 21.19 22.64 -10.81
N PHE A 376 21.77 21.97 -9.83
CA PHE A 376 22.69 20.86 -10.06
C PHE A 376 22.34 19.64 -9.23
N HIS A 377 22.41 18.48 -9.87
CA HIS A 377 22.38 17.17 -9.23
C HIS A 377 23.71 16.45 -9.47
N PHE A 378 23.92 15.32 -8.79
CA PHE A 378 25.12 14.50 -8.94
C PHE A 378 24.77 13.12 -9.53
N ARG A 379 25.62 12.57 -10.41
CA ARG A 379 25.54 11.18 -10.93
C ARG A 379 24.15 10.76 -11.42
N GLU A 380 23.51 11.61 -12.20
CA GLU A 380 22.20 11.29 -12.77
C GLU A 380 21.10 10.94 -11.73
N ASP A 381 21.21 11.42 -10.49
CA ASP A 381 20.22 11.19 -9.44
C ASP A 381 18.80 11.58 -9.89
N VAL A 382 17.98 10.55 -10.13
CA VAL A 382 16.62 10.65 -10.66
C VAL A 382 15.72 11.47 -9.72
N GLU A 383 15.89 11.32 -8.41
CA GLU A 383 15.04 11.99 -7.43
C GLU A 383 15.41 13.48 -7.34
N SER A 384 16.71 13.80 -7.35
CA SER A 384 17.19 15.19 -7.40
C SER A 384 16.79 15.91 -8.69
N LYS A 385 16.88 15.23 -9.85
CA LYS A 385 16.38 15.75 -11.13
C LYS A 385 14.89 16.07 -11.09
N LYS A 386 14.10 15.16 -10.53
CA LYS A 386 12.66 15.32 -10.41
C LYS A 386 12.28 16.47 -9.47
N LEU A 387 12.90 16.56 -8.29
CA LEU A 387 12.69 17.66 -7.35
C LEU A 387 13.07 19.00 -7.99
N GLY A 388 14.27 19.10 -8.58
CA GLY A 388 14.73 20.34 -9.20
C GLY A 388 13.85 20.79 -10.37
N SER A 389 13.34 19.85 -11.18
CA SER A 389 12.40 20.15 -12.26
C SER A 389 11.10 20.79 -11.75
N TYR A 390 10.54 20.28 -10.64
CA TYR A 390 9.35 20.87 -10.03
C TYR A 390 9.64 22.24 -9.42
N ILE A 391 10.81 22.45 -8.82
CA ILE A 391 11.16 23.78 -8.31
C ILE A 391 11.31 24.78 -9.47
N LEU A 392 12.03 24.43 -10.54
CA LEU A 392 12.22 25.31 -11.71
C LEU A 392 10.88 25.67 -12.37
N GLU A 393 9.95 24.72 -12.49
CA GLU A 393 8.61 24.97 -13.01
C GLU A 393 7.85 26.01 -12.17
N ASN A 394 7.88 25.87 -10.85
CA ASN A 394 7.20 26.80 -9.95
C ASN A 394 7.88 28.17 -9.90
N LEU A 395 9.22 28.23 -9.93
CA LEU A 395 9.97 29.48 -10.04
C LEU A 395 9.60 30.25 -11.32
N LYS A 396 9.49 29.55 -12.45
CA LYS A 396 9.05 30.14 -13.72
C LYS A 396 7.64 30.73 -13.62
N ASN A 397 6.72 30.04 -12.94
CA ASN A 397 5.35 30.54 -12.70
C ASN A 397 5.33 31.80 -11.82
N LYS A 398 6.33 31.99 -10.95
CA LYS A 398 6.53 33.21 -10.15
C LYS A 398 7.35 34.28 -10.88
N GLN A 399 7.57 34.14 -12.19
CA GLN A 399 8.34 35.06 -13.02
C GLN A 399 9.81 35.21 -12.58
N VAL A 400 10.35 34.20 -11.89
CA VAL A 400 11.79 34.10 -11.63
C VAL A 400 12.46 33.52 -12.88
N PRO A 401 13.50 34.16 -13.44
CA PRO A 401 14.24 33.60 -14.57
C PRO A 401 14.92 32.28 -14.17
N VAL A 402 14.92 31.30 -15.06
CA VAL A 402 15.49 29.95 -14.82
C VAL A 402 16.34 29.51 -16.00
N ARG A 403 17.41 28.76 -15.73
CA ARG A 403 18.37 28.26 -16.73
C ARG A 403 18.31 26.74 -16.93
N GLY A 404 17.73 26.01 -15.98
CA GLY A 404 17.55 24.57 -16.06
C GLY A 404 18.26 23.82 -14.94
N ILE A 405 18.31 22.50 -15.09
CA ILE A 405 18.97 21.57 -14.18
C ILE A 405 20.06 20.81 -14.94
N LYS A 406 21.24 20.67 -14.33
CA LYS A 406 22.42 20.04 -14.93
C LYS A 406 23.10 19.09 -13.95
N GLU A 407 24.00 18.27 -14.45
CA GLU A 407 24.90 17.53 -13.57
C GLU A 407 26.05 18.44 -13.11
N GLY A 408 26.41 18.37 -11.82
CA GLY A 408 27.52 19.10 -11.24
C GLY A 408 28.31 18.24 -10.24
N ASN A 409 29.64 18.22 -10.38
CA ASN A 409 30.54 17.42 -9.55
C ASN A 409 31.13 18.27 -8.41
N PHE A 410 30.29 18.65 -7.45
CA PHE A 410 30.71 19.42 -6.28
C PHE A 410 31.32 18.52 -5.20
N TYR A 411 32.27 19.05 -4.42
CA TYR A 411 32.90 18.30 -3.32
C TYR A 411 31.86 17.75 -2.33
N ILE A 412 30.91 18.58 -1.91
CA ILE A 412 29.87 18.21 -0.94
C ILE A 412 29.01 17.03 -1.43
N PHE A 413 28.68 16.99 -2.73
CA PHE A 413 27.90 15.90 -3.33
C PHE A 413 28.63 14.58 -3.44
N ARG A 414 29.96 14.59 -3.41
CA ARG A 414 30.74 13.35 -3.37
C ARG A 414 30.67 12.67 -2.00
N GLY A 415 30.38 13.41 -0.94
CA GLY A 415 30.36 12.90 0.43
C GLY A 415 28.96 12.67 1.02
N VAL A 416 27.93 13.39 0.54
CA VAL A 416 26.54 13.22 1.02
C VAL A 416 25.94 11.93 0.46
N ASN A 417 25.44 11.06 1.36
CA ASN A 417 24.95 9.71 1.03
C ASN A 417 23.44 9.62 0.78
N VAL A 418 22.80 10.75 0.51
CA VAL A 418 21.35 10.88 0.22
C VAL A 418 21.16 11.72 -1.04
N SER A 419 19.95 11.73 -1.60
CA SER A 419 19.65 12.59 -2.75
C SER A 419 19.93 14.06 -2.44
N SER A 420 20.66 14.73 -3.34
CA SER A 420 21.20 16.07 -3.11
C SER A 420 20.98 17.00 -4.30
N LEU A 421 20.47 18.21 -4.02
CA LEU A 421 20.20 19.25 -5.00
C LEU A 421 20.91 20.55 -4.62
N LEU A 422 21.61 21.18 -5.57
CA LEU A 422 22.24 22.48 -5.38
C LEU A 422 21.43 23.49 -6.18
N ILE A 423 21.11 24.60 -5.55
CA ILE A 423 20.32 25.67 -6.13
C ILE A 423 21.20 26.92 -6.19
N GLU A 424 21.57 27.31 -7.39
CA GLU A 424 22.10 28.64 -7.67
C GLU A 424 20.93 29.57 -7.89
N LEU A 425 20.69 30.52 -6.98
CA LEU A 425 19.48 31.36 -7.03
C LEU A 425 19.53 32.41 -8.16
N GLY A 426 20.72 32.78 -8.62
CA GLY A 426 20.98 33.79 -9.64
C GLY A 426 22.46 34.18 -9.67
N TYR A 427 22.80 35.23 -10.41
CA TYR A 427 24.18 35.66 -10.67
C TYR A 427 24.48 37.01 -10.01
N LEU A 428 25.40 37.03 -9.03
CA LEU A 428 25.84 38.28 -8.39
C LEU A 428 26.72 39.15 -9.31
N SER A 429 27.18 38.61 -10.42
CA SER A 429 27.88 39.37 -11.47
C SER A 429 26.95 40.25 -12.31
N ASN A 430 25.63 40.03 -12.24
CA ASN A 430 24.64 40.82 -12.96
C ASN A 430 24.06 41.91 -12.04
N SER A 431 24.33 43.18 -12.38
CA SER A 431 23.95 44.33 -11.56
C SER A 431 22.43 44.52 -11.40
N GLU A 432 21.63 44.16 -12.41
CA GLU A 432 20.17 44.21 -12.34
C GLU A 432 19.60 43.08 -11.46
N GLU A 433 20.23 41.90 -11.51
CA GLU A 433 19.80 40.75 -10.72
C GLU A 433 20.20 40.91 -9.24
N GLU A 434 21.41 41.41 -8.96
CA GLU A 434 21.86 41.73 -7.60
C GLU A 434 20.86 42.65 -6.87
N ILE A 435 20.38 43.72 -7.51
CA ILE A 435 19.42 44.66 -6.91
C ILE A 435 18.13 43.96 -6.48
N LYS A 436 17.67 42.95 -7.23
CA LYS A 436 16.43 42.22 -6.91
C LYS A 436 16.52 41.47 -5.60
N PHE A 437 17.71 41.07 -5.15
CA PHE A 437 17.87 40.41 -3.84
C PHE A 437 17.66 41.35 -2.65
N LYS A 438 17.53 42.68 -2.86
CA LYS A 438 17.00 43.62 -1.85
C LYS A 438 15.48 43.72 -1.84
N ASP A 439 14.81 43.28 -2.91
CA ASP A 439 13.36 43.29 -2.99
C ASP A 439 12.78 42.08 -2.25
N GLU A 440 12.12 42.34 -1.13
CA GLU A 440 11.47 41.31 -0.33
C GLU A 440 10.44 40.50 -1.14
N LYS A 441 9.77 41.12 -2.12
CA LYS A 441 8.84 40.41 -3.01
C LYS A 441 9.56 39.38 -3.88
N TYR A 442 10.75 39.71 -4.39
CA TYR A 442 11.55 38.79 -5.19
C TYR A 442 12.08 37.63 -4.35
N ILE A 443 12.61 37.89 -3.15
CA ILE A 443 13.01 36.84 -2.20
C ILE A 443 11.81 35.93 -1.86
N ASN A 444 10.64 36.50 -1.60
CA ASN A 444 9.44 35.72 -1.35
C ASN A 444 9.02 34.87 -2.56
N ASN A 445 9.20 35.36 -3.78
CA ASN A 445 8.92 34.57 -4.99
C ASN A 445 9.88 33.38 -5.13
N LEU A 446 11.17 33.54 -4.81
CA LEU A 446 12.13 32.44 -4.75
C LEU A 446 11.72 31.40 -3.71
N VAL A 447 11.45 31.84 -2.47
CA VAL A 447 11.00 30.95 -1.38
C VAL A 447 9.72 30.23 -1.76
N ASN A 448 8.71 30.95 -2.28
CA ASN A 448 7.44 30.38 -2.74
C ASN A 448 7.67 29.30 -3.80
N GLY A 449 8.51 29.57 -4.80
CA GLY A 449 8.75 28.61 -5.90
C GLY A 449 9.48 27.35 -5.43
N ILE A 450 10.45 27.50 -4.53
CA ILE A 450 11.15 26.36 -3.90
C ILE A 450 10.19 25.54 -3.04
N GLU A 451 9.42 26.19 -2.17
CA GLU A 451 8.41 25.56 -1.33
C GLU A 451 7.36 24.79 -2.15
N GLU A 452 6.76 25.42 -3.17
CA GLU A 452 5.77 24.80 -4.04
C GLU A 452 6.36 23.62 -4.84
N GLY A 453 7.64 23.71 -5.24
CA GLY A 453 8.36 22.61 -5.88
C GLY A 453 8.57 21.41 -4.95
N ILE A 454 9.01 21.65 -3.72
CA ILE A 454 9.15 20.62 -2.68
C ILE A 454 7.80 19.98 -2.35
N LEU A 455 6.75 20.79 -2.21
CA LEU A 455 5.38 20.31 -2.00
C LEU A 455 4.90 19.43 -3.15
N LYS A 456 5.16 19.83 -4.39
CA LYS A 456 4.80 19.06 -5.58
C LYS A 456 5.55 17.73 -5.65
N TYR A 457 6.82 17.71 -5.25
CA TYR A 457 7.64 16.49 -5.20
C TYR A 457 7.10 15.47 -4.18
N PHE A 458 6.80 15.91 -2.96
CA PHE A 458 6.31 15.03 -1.89
C PHE A 458 4.79 14.77 -1.92
N ARG A 459 4.08 15.30 -2.92
CA ARG A 459 2.63 15.13 -3.04
C ARG A 459 2.30 13.65 -3.29
N TYR A 460 1.53 13.07 -2.37
CA TYR A 460 0.99 11.70 -2.44
C TYR A 460 -0.09 11.55 -3.51
#